data_AF-A0A7C3AGH2-F1
#
_entry.id   AF-A0A7C3AGH2-F1
#
_cell.length_a   1.000
_cell.length_b   1.000
_cell.length_c   1.000
_cell.angle_alpha   90.00
_cell.angle_beta   90.00
_cell.angle_gamma   90.00
#
_symmetry.space_group_name_H-M   'P 1'
#
loop_
_entity.id
_entity.type
_entity.pdbx_description
1 polymer ?
#
loop_
_entity_poly.entity_id
_entity_poly.type
_entity_poly.pdbx_seq_one_letter_code
_entity_poly.pdbx_strand_id
1 'polypeptide(L)'
;YEKQFPYTPNVRGVRTDQWKYVHYPHGDGGPDRHKAELYNLRDDPGERRNLIDDPRYAGKVAELRAELERLMKQTDALPDTMPLDEGVKKELPEASIR
;
A
#
# COMPACT_ATOMS: atom_id res chain seq x y z
N TYR A 1 2.31 12.27 -1.11
CA TYR A 1 2.96 12.62 -2.38
C TYR A 1 3.84 13.82 -2.15
N GLU A 2 5.14 13.59 -2.08
CA GLU A 2 6.11 14.65 -2.20
C GLU A 2 6.45 14.77 -3.68
N LYS A 3 6.23 15.93 -4.29
CA LYS A 3 6.62 16.19 -5.71
C LYS A 3 8.09 15.87 -6.00
N GLN A 4 8.92 15.82 -4.98
CA GLN A 4 10.35 15.52 -5.03
C GLN A 4 10.66 14.01 -5.03
N PHE A 5 9.68 13.15 -4.70
CA PHE A 5 9.80 11.70 -4.70
C PHE A 5 8.60 11.06 -5.43
N PRO A 6 8.53 11.14 -6.77
CA PRO A 6 7.45 10.59 -7.59
C PRO A 6 7.42 9.06 -7.66
N TYR A 7 8.09 8.38 -6.72
CA TYR A 7 8.30 6.92 -6.72
C TYR A 7 7.74 6.23 -5.49
N THR A 8 7.15 6.98 -4.55
CA THR A 8 6.62 6.41 -3.31
C THR A 8 5.11 6.23 -3.47
N PRO A 9 4.62 5.00 -3.75
CA PRO A 9 3.19 4.77 -3.89
C PRO A 9 2.48 5.13 -2.59
N ASN A 10 1.17 5.42 -2.67
CA ASN A 10 0.39 5.50 -1.45
C ASN A 10 0.36 4.12 -0.81
N VAL A 11 0.70 4.06 0.48
CA VAL A 11 0.72 2.83 1.25
C VAL A 11 -0.32 2.93 2.34
N ARG A 12 -1.18 1.92 2.43
CA ARG A 12 -2.05 1.66 3.58
C ARG A 12 -1.71 0.27 4.11
N GLY A 13 -1.83 0.04 5.39
CA GLY A 13 -1.53 -1.27 5.93
C GLY A 13 -1.97 -1.42 7.37
N VAL A 14 -2.13 -2.67 7.76
CA VAL A 14 -2.40 -3.07 9.14
C VAL A 14 -1.35 -4.05 9.59
N ARG A 15 -0.89 -3.88 10.83
CA ARG A 15 0.03 -4.80 11.49
C ARG A 15 -0.61 -5.29 12.78
N THR A 16 -0.68 -6.60 12.92
CA THR A 16 -1.00 -7.29 14.16
C THR A 16 0.26 -7.93 14.74
N ASP A 17 0.14 -8.62 15.87
CA ASP A 17 1.27 -9.33 16.49
C ASP A 17 1.87 -10.40 15.57
N GLN A 18 1.06 -11.01 14.70
CA GLN A 18 1.48 -12.15 13.87
C GLN A 18 1.48 -11.85 12.37
N TRP A 19 0.78 -10.81 11.92
CA TRP A 19 0.59 -10.56 10.50
C TRP A 19 0.78 -9.10 10.15
N LYS A 20 1.29 -8.87 8.95
CA LYS A 20 1.28 -7.56 8.32
C LYS A 20 0.62 -7.67 6.95
N TYR A 21 -0.29 -6.75 6.69
CA TYR A 21 -0.92 -6.57 5.39
C TYR A 21 -0.62 -5.16 4.89
N VAL A 22 -0.24 -5.07 3.61
CA VAL A 22 0.05 -3.81 2.93
C VAL A 22 -0.77 -3.74 1.65
N HIS A 23 -1.45 -2.62 1.47
CA HIS A 23 -2.27 -2.27 0.32
C HIS A 23 -1.74 -0.99 -0.32
N TYR A 24 -1.74 -0.95 -1.65
CA TYR A 24 -1.21 0.14 -2.44
C TYR A 24 -2.32 0.82 -3.26
N PRO A 25 -3.23 1.55 -2.61
CA PRO A 25 -4.35 2.17 -3.29
C PRO A 25 -3.88 3.31 -4.19
N HIS A 26 -4.60 3.49 -5.30
CA HIS A 26 -4.33 4.59 -6.23
C HIS A 26 -5.31 5.75 -6.03
N GLY A 27 -4.82 6.99 -6.10
CA GLY A 27 -5.61 8.19 -5.82
C GLY A 27 -6.68 8.54 -6.86
N ASP A 28 -6.69 7.87 -8.02
CA ASP A 28 -7.74 8.00 -9.05
C ASP A 28 -8.93 7.05 -8.82
N GLY A 29 -8.88 6.22 -7.77
CA GLY A 29 -9.89 5.18 -7.53
C GLY A 29 -9.89 4.05 -8.58
N GLY A 30 -8.89 4.01 -9.45
CA GLY A 30 -8.67 2.94 -10.42
C GLY A 30 -8.11 1.66 -9.76
N PRO A 31 -7.88 0.60 -10.55
CA PRO A 31 -7.30 -0.63 -10.05
C PRO A 31 -5.90 -0.38 -9.46
N ASP A 32 -5.57 -1.14 -8.41
CA ASP A 32 -4.25 -1.09 -7.79
C ASP A 32 -3.16 -1.35 -8.84
N ARG A 33 -2.18 -0.45 -8.90
CA ARG A 33 -1.04 -0.56 -9.83
C ARG A 33 0.13 -1.33 -9.24
N HIS A 34 0.11 -1.58 -7.94
CA HIS A 34 1.14 -2.33 -7.22
C HIS A 34 0.53 -3.54 -6.52
N LYS A 35 1.29 -4.63 -6.49
CA LYS A 35 0.88 -5.87 -5.82
C LYS A 35 0.85 -5.64 -4.31
N ALA A 36 -0.27 -5.98 -3.68
CA ALA A 36 -0.40 -5.98 -2.22
C ALA A 36 0.59 -6.98 -1.57
N GLU A 37 0.78 -6.87 -0.26
CA GLU A 37 1.69 -7.74 0.47
C GLU A 37 1.04 -8.34 1.70
N LEU A 38 1.35 -9.60 1.97
CA LEU A 38 0.99 -10.30 3.19
C LEU A 38 2.23 -10.98 3.76
N TYR A 39 2.55 -10.69 5.02
CA TYR A 39 3.68 -11.30 5.74
C TYR A 39 3.20 -11.92 7.05
N ASN A 40 3.68 -13.13 7.34
CA ASN A 40 3.54 -13.77 8.63
C ASN A 40 4.76 -13.41 9.48
N LEU A 41 4.60 -12.48 10.41
CA LEU A 41 5.69 -11.95 11.24
C LEU A 41 6.22 -12.96 12.26
N ARG A 42 5.41 -13.97 12.62
CA ARG A 42 5.83 -15.03 13.53
C ARG A 42 6.81 -15.98 12.85
N ASP A 43 6.49 -16.39 11.63
CA ASP A 43 7.26 -17.40 10.90
C ASP A 43 8.34 -16.76 9.98
N ASP A 44 8.16 -15.49 9.60
CA ASP A 44 9.08 -14.70 8.78
C ASP A 44 9.19 -13.24 9.30
N PRO A 45 9.88 -13.02 10.43
CA PRO A 45 10.04 -11.68 11.02
C PRO A 45 10.84 -10.72 10.14
N GLY A 46 11.54 -11.23 9.12
CA GLY A 46 12.29 -10.44 8.15
C GLY A 46 11.49 -10.06 6.89
N GLU A 47 10.21 -10.42 6.80
CA GLU A 47 9.30 -10.04 5.70
C GLU A 47 9.86 -10.40 4.30
N ARG A 48 10.53 -11.55 4.20
CA ARG A 48 11.23 -11.99 3.00
C ARG A 48 10.31 -12.72 2.01
N ARG A 49 9.18 -13.24 2.49
CA ARG A 49 8.24 -14.02 1.68
C ARG A 49 6.86 -13.38 1.67
N ASN A 50 6.52 -12.74 0.56
CA ASN A 50 5.17 -12.25 0.33
C ASN A 50 4.21 -13.43 0.07
N LEU A 51 3.16 -13.53 0.89
CA LEU A 51 2.14 -14.58 0.87
C LEU A 51 0.83 -14.15 0.18
N ILE A 52 0.79 -12.96 -0.44
CA ILE A 52 -0.44 -12.38 -1.00
C ILE A 52 -1.12 -13.27 -2.06
N ASP A 53 -0.33 -13.96 -2.89
CA ASP A 53 -0.81 -14.80 -4.00
C ASP A 53 -1.08 -16.25 -3.57
N ASP A 54 -0.80 -16.60 -2.31
CA ASP A 54 -0.96 -17.96 -1.82
C ASP A 54 -2.42 -18.19 -1.38
N PRO A 55 -3.19 -19.04 -2.09
CA PRO A 55 -4.63 -19.21 -1.85
C PRO A 55 -4.93 -19.75 -0.45
N ARG A 56 -3.95 -20.39 0.22
CA ARG A 56 -4.10 -20.88 1.59
C ARG A 56 -4.32 -19.75 2.59
N TYR A 57 -3.85 -18.54 2.29
CA TYR A 57 -3.96 -17.36 3.14
C TYR A 57 -5.01 -16.36 2.65
N ALA A 58 -5.80 -16.68 1.62
CA ALA A 58 -6.84 -15.78 1.09
C ALA A 58 -7.84 -15.33 2.16
N GLY A 59 -8.20 -16.23 3.09
CA GLY A 59 -9.04 -15.87 4.25
C GLY A 59 -8.38 -14.84 5.17
N LYS A 60 -7.06 -14.93 5.38
CA LYS A 60 -6.31 -13.97 6.20
C LYS A 60 -6.16 -12.62 5.50
N VAL A 61 -5.99 -12.60 4.18
CA VAL A 61 -6.02 -11.36 3.38
C VAL A 61 -7.36 -10.66 3.54
N ALA A 62 -8.47 -11.39 3.40
CA ALA A 62 -9.81 -10.81 3.53
C ALA A 62 -10.06 -10.23 4.94
N GLU A 63 -9.64 -10.95 5.99
CA GLU A 63 -9.72 -10.50 7.38
C GLU A 63 -8.95 -9.20 7.60
N LEU A 64 -7.68 -9.14 7.19
CA LEU A 64 -6.83 -7.96 7.41
C LEU A 64 -7.24 -6.78 6.53
N ARG A 65 -7.79 -7.03 5.34
CA ARG A 65 -8.39 -5.98 4.52
C ARG A 65 -9.62 -5.38 5.21
N ALA A 66 -10.51 -6.20 5.76
CA ALA A 66 -11.66 -5.72 6.50
C ALA A 66 -11.24 -4.93 7.76
N GLU A 67 -10.19 -5.38 8.44
CA GLU A 67 -9.63 -4.66 9.59
C GLU A 67 -9.03 -3.30 9.18
N LEU A 68 -8.32 -3.23 8.07
CA LEU A 68 -7.82 -1.97 7.52
C LEU A 68 -8.98 -1.00 7.23
N GLU A 69 -10.03 -1.46 6.56
CA GLU A 69 -11.22 -0.64 6.28
C GLU A 69 -11.92 -0.18 7.57
N ARG A 70 -11.99 -1.04 8.59
CA ARG A 70 -12.55 -0.71 9.90
C ARG A 70 -11.72 0.38 10.59
N LEU A 71 -10.40 0.25 10.60
CA LEU A 71 -9.49 1.23 11.18
C LEU A 71 -9.58 2.58 10.46
N MET A 72 -9.60 2.58 9.12
CA MET A 72 -9.75 3.81 8.33
C MET A 72 -11.05 4.56 8.65
N LYS A 73 -12.16 3.83 8.85
CA LYS A 73 -13.43 4.41 9.31
C LYS A 73 -13.33 4.95 10.74
N GLN A 74 -12.70 4.18 11.63
CA GLN A 74 -12.57 4.55 13.04
C GLN A 74 -11.73 5.81 13.26
N THR A 75 -10.71 6.02 12.44
CA THR A 75 -9.79 7.15 12.56
C THR A 75 -10.18 8.34 11.69
N ASP A 76 -11.39 8.34 11.12
CA ASP A 76 -11.89 9.39 10.21
C ASP A 76 -10.94 9.65 9.02
N ALA A 77 -10.25 8.60 8.56
CA ALA A 77 -9.34 8.67 7.42
C ALA A 77 -10.09 8.64 6.07
N LEU A 78 -11.42 8.50 6.10
CA LEU A 78 -12.28 8.49 4.93
C LEU A 78 -13.06 9.82 4.81
N PRO A 79 -13.18 10.42 3.62
CA PRO A 79 -12.66 9.93 2.34
C PRO A 79 -11.15 10.07 2.23
N ASP A 80 -10.49 8.97 1.84
CA ASP A 80 -9.03 8.91 1.70
C ASP A 80 -8.59 9.68 0.45
N THR A 81 -8.50 11.01 0.58
CA THR A 81 -8.19 11.91 -0.53
C THR A 81 -6.70 11.88 -0.78
N MET A 82 -6.29 10.97 -1.65
CA MET A 82 -4.89 10.75 -1.97
C MET A 82 -4.43 11.61 -3.14
N PRO A 83 -3.23 12.17 -3.08
CA PRO A 83 -2.59 12.76 -4.25
C PRO A 83 -2.36 11.70 -5.33
N LEU A 84 -2.62 12.09 -6.59
CA LEU A 84 -2.38 11.27 -7.77
C LEU A 84 -0.89 11.05 -7.98
N ASP A 85 -0.50 9.79 -8.14
CA ASP A 85 0.81 9.43 -8.66
C ASP A 85 0.76 9.54 -10.20
N GLU A 86 1.38 10.58 -10.75
CA GLU A 86 1.50 10.78 -12.20
C GLU A 86 2.54 9.84 -12.85
N GLY A 87 3.22 9.01 -12.04
CA GLY A 87 4.30 8.14 -12.47
C GLY A 87 5.58 8.89 -12.82
N VAL A 88 6.59 8.11 -13.22
CA VAL A 88 7.90 8.62 -13.60
C VAL A 88 7.80 9.41 -14.90
N LYS A 89 7.93 10.73 -14.83
CA LYS A 89 8.19 11.55 -16.01
C LYS A 89 9.59 11.21 -16.52
N LYS A 90 9.70 10.72 -17.76
CA LYS A 90 10.98 10.39 -18.42
C LYS A 90 11.83 11.63 -18.76
N GLU A 91 11.30 12.82 -18.52
CA GLU A 91 11.90 14.08 -18.91
C GLU A 91 12.73 14.63 -17.75
N LEU A 92 13.99 14.96 -18.03
CA LEU A 92 14.84 15.68 -17.10
C LEU A 92 14.17 17.02 -16.74
N PRO A 93 14.26 17.48 -15.48
CA PRO A 93 13.72 18.79 -15.11
C PRO A 93 14.33 19.90 -15.99
N GLU A 94 13.56 20.96 -16.20
CA GLU A 94 13.99 22.12 -16.98
C GLU A 94 15.36 22.64 -16.50
N ALA A 95 16.18 23.10 -17.45
CA ALA A 95 17.53 23.57 -17.18
C ALA A 95 17.60 24.78 -16.21
N SER A 96 16.45 25.42 -15.92
CA SER A 96 16.30 26.52 -14.97
C SER A 96 16.40 26.11 -13.49
N ILE A 97 16.35 24.81 -13.20
CA ILE A 97 16.49 24.24 -11.85
C ILE A 97 17.80 23.41 -11.74
N ARG A 98 18.76 23.66 -12.63
CA ARG A 98 20.13 23.13 -12.51
C ARG A 98 21.05 24.13 -11.82
#